data_AF-A0A447JCD3-F1
#
_entry.id   AF-A0A447JCD3-F1
#
_cell.length_a   1.000
_cell.length_b   1.000
_cell.length_c   1.000
_cell.angle_alpha   90.00
_cell.angle_beta   90.00
_cell.angle_gamma   90.00
#
_symmetry.space_group_name_H-M   'P 1'
#
loop_
_entity.id
_entity.type
_entity.pdbx_description
1 polymer ?
#
loop_
_entity_poly.entity_id
_entity_poly.type
_entity_poly.pdbx_seq_one_letter_code
_entity_poly.pdbx_strand_id
1 'polypeptide(L)'
;MDDSFPVTLEQWNAELVNIVFFESSHTGSTLSRIDATGRVFEQLAGSRSKEDAKRSFLDSFGKKASKIQDALRDESRLDILAQRKGYPTYFAILYLTLLAASADDETHDEGDFRVRFSVLLGFDKNKKFVFTELPNLWERLERWSSRKQNCTRLVLPEPSKT
;
A
#
# COMPACT_ATOMS: atom_id res chain seq x y z
N MET A 1 21.32 -16.88 0.36
CA MET A 1 20.91 -15.49 0.15
C MET A 1 20.30 -15.06 1.46
N ASP A 2 20.73 -13.92 2.00
CA ASP A 2 20.24 -13.44 3.29
C ASP A 2 18.77 -13.05 3.07
N ASP A 3 17.83 -13.86 3.57
CA ASP A 3 16.38 -13.61 3.51
C ASP A 3 16.07 -12.43 4.43
N SER A 4 16.46 -11.24 3.97
CA SER A 4 16.37 -10.00 4.71
C SER A 4 14.92 -9.54 4.72
N PHE A 5 14.27 -9.84 5.83
CA PHE A 5 12.92 -9.40 6.09
C PHE A 5 12.85 -7.86 6.11
N PRO A 6 11.89 -7.23 5.40
CA PRO A 6 11.77 -5.77 5.39
C PRO A 6 11.44 -5.24 6.79
N VAL A 7 12.30 -4.39 7.34
CA VAL A 7 12.16 -3.86 8.71
C VAL A 7 11.78 -2.38 8.75
N THR A 8 11.92 -1.66 7.62
CA THR A 8 11.56 -0.25 7.50
C THR A 8 10.42 -0.03 6.51
N LEU A 9 9.69 1.08 6.65
CA LEU A 9 8.62 1.44 5.73
C LEU A 9 9.13 1.62 4.29
N GLU A 10 10.36 2.11 4.11
CA GLU A 10 10.97 2.25 2.79
C GLU A 10 11.22 0.88 2.13
N GLN A 11 11.73 -0.10 2.89
CA GLN A 11 11.93 -1.46 2.41
C GLN A 11 10.58 -2.11 2.07
N TRP A 12 9.60 -2.02 2.96
CA TRP A 12 8.24 -2.51 2.70
C TRP A 12 7.66 -1.90 1.43
N ASN A 13 7.78 -0.59 1.26
CA ASN A 13 7.31 0.08 0.06
C ASN A 13 8.02 -0.44 -1.20
N ALA A 14 9.35 -0.58 -1.17
CA ALA A 14 10.11 -1.06 -2.31
C ALA A 14 9.73 -2.50 -2.70
N GLU A 15 9.62 -3.40 -1.72
CA GLU A 15 9.23 -4.81 -1.95
C GLU A 15 7.78 -4.93 -2.45
N LEU A 16 6.85 -4.16 -1.86
CA LEU A 16 5.47 -4.11 -2.33
C LEU A 16 5.40 -3.63 -3.79
N VAL A 17 6.15 -2.60 -4.16
CA VAL A 17 6.20 -2.16 -5.56
C VAL A 17 6.83 -3.24 -6.43
N ASN A 18 7.90 -3.88 -5.98
CA ASN A 18 8.58 -4.92 -6.74
C ASN A 18 7.62 -6.07 -7.08
N ILE A 19 6.92 -6.61 -6.08
CA ILE A 19 5.96 -7.71 -6.26
C ILE A 19 4.79 -7.28 -7.16
N VAL A 20 4.19 -6.12 -6.91
CA VAL A 20 2.97 -5.72 -7.63
C VAL A 20 3.26 -5.25 -9.06
N PHE A 21 4.39 -4.58 -9.28
CA PHE A 21 4.65 -3.84 -10.52
C PHE A 21 5.83 -4.34 -11.36
N PHE A 22 6.84 -4.98 -10.75
CA PHE A 22 8.06 -5.37 -11.46
C PHE A 22 8.27 -6.87 -11.56
N GLU A 23 7.47 -7.69 -10.86
CA GLU A 23 7.59 -9.14 -10.94
C GLU A 23 7.37 -9.61 -12.40
N SER A 24 8.34 -10.39 -12.89
CA SER A 24 8.52 -10.67 -14.32
C SER A 24 7.35 -11.44 -14.94
N SER A 25 6.60 -12.18 -14.13
CA SER A 25 5.35 -12.86 -14.49
C SER A 25 4.27 -11.91 -15.01
N HIS A 26 4.37 -10.61 -14.74
CA HIS A 26 3.34 -9.61 -15.05
C HIS A 26 3.83 -8.45 -15.94
N THR A 27 5.09 -8.51 -16.40
CA THR A 27 5.66 -7.43 -17.23
C THR A 27 4.88 -7.28 -18.54
N GLY A 28 4.36 -6.07 -18.78
CA GLY A 28 3.55 -5.75 -19.98
C GLY A 28 2.06 -6.08 -19.84
N SER A 29 1.61 -6.55 -18.68
CA SER A 29 0.20 -6.78 -18.39
C SER A 29 -0.47 -5.54 -17.74
N THR A 30 -1.80 -5.52 -17.78
CA THR A 30 -2.61 -4.51 -17.09
C THR A 30 -3.17 -5.08 -15.79
N LEU A 31 -3.07 -4.30 -14.70
CA LEU A 31 -3.61 -4.62 -13.39
C LEU A 31 -4.82 -3.72 -13.10
N SER A 32 -5.99 -4.32 -12.91
CA SER A 32 -7.22 -3.60 -12.51
C SER A 32 -7.59 -3.81 -11.05
N ARG A 33 -6.96 -4.79 -10.37
CA ARG A 33 -7.15 -5.10 -8.96
C ARG A 33 -5.81 -5.48 -8.32
N ILE A 34 -5.50 -4.89 -7.18
CA ILE A 34 -4.35 -5.29 -6.36
C ILE A 34 -4.85 -6.23 -5.27
N ASP A 35 -4.23 -7.40 -5.16
CA ASP A 35 -4.56 -8.36 -4.11
C ASP A 35 -4.00 -7.89 -2.75
N ALA A 36 -4.92 -7.57 -1.83
CA ALA A 36 -4.63 -7.22 -0.44
C ALA A 36 -5.15 -8.27 0.56
N THR A 37 -5.30 -9.53 0.14
CA THR A 37 -5.69 -10.68 1.00
C THR A 37 -4.55 -11.17 1.90
N GLY A 38 -3.40 -10.51 1.86
CA GLY A 38 -2.23 -10.84 2.67
C GLY A 38 -1.32 -11.92 2.08
N ARG A 39 -1.57 -12.42 0.86
CA ARG A 39 -0.61 -13.29 0.14
C ARG A 39 0.78 -12.66 0.00
N VAL A 40 0.85 -11.34 -0.14
CA VAL A 40 2.13 -10.62 -0.17
C VAL A 40 2.93 -10.79 1.12
N PHE A 41 2.24 -10.93 2.26
CA PHE A 41 2.90 -11.16 3.54
C PHE A 41 3.40 -12.60 3.65
N GLU A 42 2.73 -13.58 3.04
CA GLU A 42 3.25 -14.95 2.93
C GLU A 42 4.52 -14.98 2.09
N GLN A 43 4.53 -14.27 0.94
CA GLN A 43 5.71 -14.18 0.07
C GLN A 43 6.89 -13.48 0.74
N LEU A 44 6.64 -12.43 1.53
CA LEU A 44 7.66 -11.64 2.22
C LEU A 44 7.98 -12.12 3.64
N ALA A 45 7.30 -13.15 4.17
CA ALA A 45 7.53 -13.63 5.52
C ALA A 45 8.89 -14.31 5.71
N GLY A 46 9.45 -14.90 4.64
CA GLY A 46 10.67 -15.70 4.72
C GLY A 46 10.48 -16.86 5.71
N SER A 47 11.26 -16.85 6.79
CA SER A 47 11.18 -17.85 7.87
C SER A 47 10.11 -17.56 8.94
N ARG A 48 9.42 -16.41 8.87
CA ARG A 48 8.40 -15.99 9.84
C ARG A 48 7.00 -16.43 9.43
N SER A 49 6.02 -16.19 10.30
CA SER A 49 4.61 -16.34 9.95
C SER A 49 4.11 -15.16 9.10
N LYS A 50 3.02 -15.38 8.36
CA LYS A 50 2.27 -14.33 7.64
C LYS A 50 1.85 -13.21 8.58
N GLU A 51 1.41 -13.58 9.79
CA GLU A 51 0.92 -12.66 10.81
C GLU A 51 2.04 -11.78 11.37
N ASP A 52 3.25 -12.32 11.52
CA ASP A 52 4.43 -11.54 11.92
C ASP A 52 4.90 -10.60 10.81
N ALA A 53 4.81 -11.04 9.55
CA ALA A 53 5.07 -10.20 8.38
C ALA A 53 4.10 -9.01 8.31
N LYS A 54 2.80 -9.28 8.44
CA LYS A 54 1.75 -8.26 8.51
C LYS A 54 1.99 -7.31 9.69
N ARG A 55 2.28 -7.82 10.89
CA ARG A 55 2.56 -6.99 12.07
C ARG A 55 3.76 -6.07 11.84
N SER A 56 4.85 -6.58 11.25
CA SER A 56 5.99 -5.70 10.97
C SER A 56 5.70 -4.64 9.91
N PHE A 57 4.88 -4.96 8.91
CA PHE A 57 4.43 -3.96 7.94
C PHE A 57 3.68 -2.83 8.64
N LEU A 58 2.73 -3.17 9.52
CA LEU A 58 1.95 -2.21 10.30
C LEU A 58 2.84 -1.38 11.24
N ASP A 59 3.76 -2.03 11.96
CA ASP A 59 4.71 -1.37 12.87
C ASP A 59 5.64 -0.40 12.14
N SER A 60 5.93 -0.64 10.86
CA SER A 60 6.82 0.21 10.06
C SER A 60 6.28 1.64 9.84
N PHE A 61 4.95 1.85 9.93
CA PHE A 61 4.32 3.17 9.91
C PHE A 61 4.54 3.96 11.20
N GLY A 62 4.93 3.27 12.28
CA GLY A 62 5.12 3.83 13.61
C GLY A 62 3.81 4.25 14.29
N LYS A 63 3.94 4.82 15.49
CA LYS A 63 2.78 5.11 16.38
C LYS A 63 2.25 6.54 16.30
N LYS A 64 2.82 7.38 15.43
CA LYS A 64 2.45 8.81 15.33
C LYS A 64 1.39 9.00 14.25
N ALA A 65 0.15 9.17 14.67
CA ALA A 65 -0.98 9.42 13.77
C ALA A 65 -0.75 10.59 12.79
N SER A 66 -0.07 11.66 13.20
CA SER A 66 0.24 12.79 12.31
C SER A 66 1.13 12.38 11.14
N LYS A 67 2.15 11.54 11.37
CA LYS A 67 3.04 11.05 10.31
C LYS A 67 2.29 10.19 9.30
N ILE A 68 1.37 9.34 9.78
CA ILE A 68 0.54 8.50 8.92
C ILE A 68 -0.44 9.37 8.13
N GLN A 69 -1.03 10.39 8.76
CA GLN A 69 -1.88 11.36 8.08
C GLN A 69 -1.10 12.14 7.01
N ASP A 70 0.16 12.49 7.26
CA ASP A 70 1.00 13.18 6.29
C ASP A 70 1.36 12.27 5.10
N ALA A 71 1.47 10.95 5.30
CA ALA A 71 1.65 9.99 4.20
C ALA A 71 0.42 9.90 3.27
N LEU A 72 -0.78 10.27 3.75
CA LEU A 72 -2.01 10.31 2.96
C LEU A 72 -2.19 11.63 2.17
N ARG A 73 -1.24 12.57 2.24
CA ARG A 73 -1.31 13.84 1.51
C ARG A 73 -0.73 13.69 0.11
N ASP A 74 -1.42 14.24 -0.88
CA ASP A 74 -0.84 14.40 -2.21
C ASP A 74 0.10 15.61 -2.22
N GLU A 75 1.41 15.35 -2.19
CA GLU A 75 2.44 16.39 -2.20
C GLU A 75 3.25 16.32 -3.50
N SER A 76 3.54 17.47 -4.08
CA SER A 76 4.32 17.57 -5.34
C SER A 76 5.69 16.89 -5.27
N ARG A 77 6.30 16.82 -4.08
CA ARG A 77 7.58 16.14 -3.87
C ARG A 77 7.55 14.63 -4.15
N LEU A 78 6.38 14.01 -4.14
CA LEU A 78 6.23 12.56 -4.36
C LEU A 78 6.72 12.15 -5.74
N ASP A 79 6.48 12.95 -6.78
CA ASP A 79 6.97 12.67 -8.14
C ASP A 79 8.50 12.75 -8.22
N ILE A 80 9.08 13.77 -7.57
CA ILE A 80 10.54 13.97 -7.54
C ILE A 80 11.21 12.77 -6.86
N LEU A 81 10.65 12.32 -5.74
CA LEU A 81 11.14 11.15 -5.02
C LEU A 81 10.98 9.88 -5.85
N ALA A 82 9.83 9.69 -6.50
CA ALA A 82 9.57 8.53 -7.33
C ALA A 82 10.51 8.46 -8.54
N GLN A 83 10.81 9.61 -9.17
CA GLN A 83 11.79 9.69 -10.25
C GLN A 83 13.20 9.34 -9.75
N ARG A 84 13.60 9.88 -8.59
CA ARG A 84 14.93 9.63 -8.00
C ARG A 84 15.13 8.18 -7.59
N LYS A 85 14.10 7.55 -7.02
CA LYS A 85 14.16 6.15 -6.54
C LYS A 85 13.84 5.14 -7.62
N GLY A 86 13.19 5.56 -8.71
CA GLY A 86 12.73 4.69 -9.79
C GLY A 86 11.39 4.01 -9.52
N TYR A 87 10.78 4.20 -8.35
CA TYR A 87 9.50 3.63 -7.91
C TYR A 87 8.74 4.61 -6.98
N PRO A 88 7.41 4.53 -6.86
CA PRO A 88 6.60 5.40 -5.99
C PRO A 88 6.91 5.13 -4.52
N THR A 89 7.33 6.15 -3.78
CA THR A 89 7.70 6.05 -2.35
C THR A 89 6.51 6.10 -1.39
N TYR A 90 5.29 6.09 -1.93
CA TYR A 90 4.03 6.23 -1.20
C TYR A 90 3.09 5.04 -1.46
N PHE A 91 3.57 3.96 -2.09
CA PHE A 91 2.74 2.80 -2.37
C PHE A 91 2.36 2.03 -1.10
N ALA A 92 3.22 1.99 -0.09
CA ALA A 92 2.91 1.29 1.17
C ALA A 92 1.65 1.84 1.85
N ILE A 93 1.45 3.17 1.89
CA ILE A 93 0.24 3.76 2.48
C ILE A 93 -1.00 3.45 1.63
N LEU A 94 -0.87 3.42 0.31
CA LEU A 94 -1.96 2.98 -0.59
C LEU A 94 -2.30 1.50 -0.36
N TYR A 95 -1.30 0.64 -0.24
CA TYR A 95 -1.49 -0.77 0.07
C TYR A 95 -2.19 -0.97 1.42
N LEU A 96 -1.82 -0.18 2.44
CA LEU A 96 -2.51 -0.20 3.73
C LEU A 96 -4.00 0.16 3.60
N THR A 97 -4.37 1.10 2.73
CA THR A 97 -5.79 1.40 2.48
C THR A 97 -6.52 0.23 1.82
N LEU A 98 -5.87 -0.52 0.94
CA LEU A 98 -6.45 -1.75 0.37
C LEU A 98 -6.64 -2.81 1.45
N LEU A 99 -5.67 -2.99 2.33
CA LEU A 99 -5.74 -3.95 3.44
C LEU A 99 -6.85 -3.60 4.42
N ALA A 100 -7.07 -2.31 4.71
CA ALA A 100 -8.20 -1.87 5.52
C ALA A 100 -9.56 -2.03 4.79
N ALA A 101 -9.56 -1.96 3.46
CA ALA A 101 -10.75 -2.13 2.64
C ALA A 101 -11.14 -3.61 2.44
N SER A 102 -10.16 -4.53 2.39
CA SER A 102 -10.37 -5.96 2.13
C SER A 102 -11.06 -6.71 3.28
N ALA A 103 -11.28 -6.05 4.43
CA ALA A 103 -11.98 -6.61 5.59
C ALA A 103 -11.42 -7.98 5.98
N ASP A 104 -10.19 -7.99 6.49
CA ASP A 104 -9.60 -9.17 7.13
C ASP A 104 -10.53 -9.74 8.22
N ASP A 105 -10.47 -11.05 8.46
CA ASP A 105 -11.45 -11.82 9.27
C ASP A 105 -11.72 -11.22 10.66
N GLU A 106 -10.76 -10.49 11.23
CA GLU A 106 -10.88 -9.81 12.54
C GLU A 106 -11.72 -8.52 12.52
N THR A 107 -12.04 -7.97 11.35
CA THR A 107 -12.74 -6.67 11.18
C THR A 107 -14.00 -6.77 10.32
N HIS A 108 -14.46 -7.99 10.04
CA HIS A 108 -15.66 -8.27 9.26
C HIS A 108 -16.90 -7.52 9.78
N ASP A 109 -17.03 -7.40 11.10
CA ASP A 109 -18.17 -6.74 11.75
C ASP A 109 -18.10 -5.21 11.73
N GLU A 110 -16.94 -4.64 11.39
CA GLU A 110 -16.72 -3.20 11.33
C GLU A 110 -16.97 -2.69 9.91
N GLY A 111 -18.19 -2.22 9.63
CA GLY A 111 -18.60 -1.73 8.30
C GLY A 111 -17.95 -0.41 7.85
N ASP A 112 -17.29 0.33 8.75
CA ASP A 112 -16.66 1.62 8.45
C ASP A 112 -15.16 1.45 8.14
N PHE A 113 -14.80 1.67 6.87
CA PHE A 113 -13.42 1.70 6.38
C PHE A 113 -12.46 2.54 7.25
N ARG A 114 -12.91 3.69 7.75
CA ARG A 114 -12.06 4.58 8.56
C ARG A 114 -11.77 3.99 9.93
N VAL A 115 -12.74 3.29 10.51
CA VAL A 115 -12.56 2.58 11.77
C VAL A 115 -11.59 1.41 11.57
N ARG A 116 -11.79 0.61 10.52
CA ARG A 116 -10.88 -0.50 10.18
C ARG A 116 -9.45 -0.02 9.99
N PHE A 117 -9.24 1.06 9.24
CA PHE A 117 -7.91 1.63 9.03
C PHE A 117 -7.23 2.05 10.34
N SER A 118 -7.96 2.67 11.27
CA SER A 118 -7.43 3.05 12.58
C SER A 118 -7.10 1.87 13.46
N VAL A 119 -8.00 0.89 13.55
CA VAL A 119 -7.81 -0.33 14.36
C VAL A 119 -6.66 -1.17 13.83
N LEU A 120 -6.52 -1.30 12.51
CA LEU A 120 -5.43 -2.03 11.86
C LEU A 120 -4.05 -1.46 12.23
N LEU A 121 -3.96 -0.16 12.49
CA LEU A 121 -2.75 0.53 12.95
C LEU A 121 -2.60 0.57 14.48
N GLY A 122 -3.49 -0.09 15.23
CA GLY A 122 -3.50 -0.11 16.69
C GLY A 122 -3.98 1.18 17.35
N PHE A 123 -4.70 2.04 16.64
CA PHE A 123 -5.34 3.23 17.23
C PHE A 123 -6.74 2.90 17.74
N ASP A 124 -7.23 3.75 18.66
CA ASP A 124 -8.62 3.73 19.09
C ASP A 124 -9.57 4.02 17.92
N LYS A 125 -10.77 3.41 17.94
CA LYS A 125 -11.81 3.56 16.90
C LYS A 125 -12.28 5.00 16.70
N ASN A 126 -12.11 5.89 17.68
CA ASN A 126 -12.43 7.31 17.54
C ASN A 126 -11.35 8.10 16.80
N LYS A 127 -10.16 7.51 16.57
CA LYS A 127 -9.16 8.13 15.72
C LYS A 127 -9.66 8.14 14.29
N LYS A 128 -9.84 9.33 13.72
CA LYS A 128 -10.26 9.50 12.34
C LYS A 128 -9.11 10.03 11.50
N PHE A 129 -8.77 9.31 10.44
CA PHE A 129 -7.89 9.76 9.37
C PHE A 129 -8.72 10.41 8.26
N VAL A 130 -8.11 11.39 7.58
CA VAL A 130 -8.70 12.11 6.46
C VAL A 130 -8.13 11.54 5.16
N PHE A 131 -9.02 11.20 4.23
CA PHE A 131 -8.70 10.51 2.97
C PHE A 131 -9.06 11.32 1.72
N THR A 132 -9.22 12.64 1.84
CA THR A 132 -9.63 13.52 0.74
C THR A 132 -8.71 13.42 -0.48
N GLU A 133 -7.41 13.26 -0.25
CA GLU A 133 -6.38 13.17 -1.30
C GLU A 133 -6.14 11.73 -1.80
N LEU A 134 -6.82 10.73 -1.23
CA LEU A 134 -6.61 9.33 -1.59
C LEU A 134 -6.84 9.06 -3.09
N PRO A 135 -7.90 9.59 -3.75
CA PRO A 135 -8.07 9.44 -5.19
C PRO A 135 -6.88 9.99 -6.00
N ASN A 136 -6.37 11.16 -5.63
CA ASN A 136 -5.24 11.80 -6.31
C ASN A 136 -3.96 10.95 -6.23
N LEU A 137 -3.71 10.32 -5.07
CA LEU A 137 -2.59 9.40 -4.90
C LEU A 137 -2.71 8.16 -5.79
N TRP A 138 -3.92 7.62 -5.96
CA TRP A 138 -4.17 6.49 -6.87
C TRP A 138 -3.99 6.89 -8.34
N GLU A 139 -4.53 8.03 -8.77
CA GLU A 139 -4.32 8.56 -10.13
C GLU A 139 -2.84 8.81 -10.43
N ARG A 140 -2.09 9.28 -9.42
CA ARG A 140 -0.64 9.47 -9.53
C ARG A 140 0.09 8.13 -9.72
N LEU A 141 -0.31 7.09 -8.99
CA LEU A 141 0.25 5.75 -9.13
C LEU A 141 -0.05 5.17 -10.52
N GLU A 142 -1.28 5.32 -11.00
CA GLU A 142 -1.70 4.92 -12.35
C GLU A 142 -0.81 5.58 -13.41
N ARG A 143 -0.69 6.91 -13.36
CA ARG A 143 0.15 7.71 -14.27
C ARG A 143 1.63 7.33 -14.20
N TRP A 144 2.14 7.03 -13.02
CA TRP A 144 3.51 6.54 -12.87
C TRP A 144 3.68 5.19 -13.58
N SER A 145 2.81 4.22 -13.29
CA SER A 145 2.89 2.87 -13.86
C SER A 145 2.74 2.87 -15.38
N SER A 146 1.89 3.75 -15.94
CA SER A 146 1.70 3.86 -17.38
C SER A 146 2.90 4.43 -18.13
N ARG A 147 3.77 5.19 -17.45
CA ARG A 147 4.98 5.80 -18.03
C ARG A 147 6.23 4.95 -17.82
N LYS A 148 6.19 3.98 -16.89
CA LYS A 148 7.32 3.14 -16.54
C LYS A 148 7.43 1.97 -17.52
N GLN A 149 8.62 1.79 -18.12
CA GLN A 149 8.91 0.62 -18.94
C GLN A 149 9.14 -0.63 -18.07
N ASN A 150 8.87 -1.80 -18.63
CA ASN A 150 9.01 -3.10 -17.96
C ASN A 150 8.28 -3.17 -16.61
N CYS A 151 7.07 -2.61 -16.58
CA CYS A 151 6.24 -2.47 -15.41
C CYS A 151 4.81 -2.91 -15.74
N THR A 152 4.13 -3.53 -14.80
CA THR A 152 2.69 -3.77 -14.87
C THR A 152 1.95 -2.43 -14.86
N ARG A 153 1.03 -2.21 -15.80
CA ARG A 153 0.27 -0.95 -15.85
C ARG A 153 -0.97 -1.06 -14.95
N LEU A 154 -1.06 -0.22 -13.93
CA LEU A 154 -2.31 -0.05 -13.19
C LEU A 154 -3.33 0.66 -14.10
N VAL A 155 -4.58 0.18 -14.06
CA VAL A 155 -5.73 0.82 -14.69
C VAL A 155 -6.80 0.98 -13.61
N LEU A 156 -7.14 2.22 -13.30
CA LEU A 156 -8.19 2.50 -12.31
C LEU A 156 -9.58 2.24 -12.94
N PRO A 157 -10.57 1.79 -12.15
CA PRO A 157 -11.93 1.67 -12.64
C PRO A 157 -12.45 3.05 -13.05
N GLU A 158 -13.16 3.12 -14.17
CA GLU A 158 -13.87 4.34 -14.52
C GLU A 158 -14.89 4.66 -13.42
N PRO A 159 -14.96 5.91 -12.93
CA PRO A 159 -16.00 6.29 -11.99
C PRO A 159 -17.34 6.07 -12.68
N SER A 160 -18.18 5.19 -12.10
CA SER A 160 -19.53 4.96 -12.58
C SER A 160 -20.23 6.31 -12.70
N LYS A 161 -20.65 6.67 -13.92
CA LYS A 161 -21.56 7.79 -14.13
C LYS A 161 -22.90 7.42 -13.51
N THR A 162 -23.09 7.76 -12.24
CA THR A 162 -24.39 7.77 -11.56
C THR A 162 -24.83 9.20 -11.33
#